data_AF-A0A1H0XW07-F1
#
_entry.id   AF-A0A1H0XW07-F1
#
_cell.length_a   1.000
_cell.length_b   1.000
_cell.length_c   1.000
_cell.angle_alpha   90.00
_cell.angle_beta   90.00
_cell.angle_gamma   90.00
#
_symmetry.space_group_name_H-M   'P 1'
#
loop_
_entity.id
_entity.type
_entity.pdbx_description
1 polymer ?
#
loop_
_entity_poly.entity_id
_entity_poly.type
_entity_poly.pdbx_seq_one_letter_code
_entity_poly.pdbx_strand_id
1 'polypeptide(L)'
;MSVMDIFWEFIYKYHPRLASYDWLVDSQLMKSEDIVNSEVRAMIPEGMIDINCFVFFYEGGTKNVVYLLQDKKAKTNIAIGFLKNDELVNAIKL
;
A
#
# COMPACT_ATOMS: atom_id res chain seq x y z
N MET A 1 -3.22 6.95 -13.46
CA MET A 1 -4.28 6.44 -12.58
C MET A 1 -4.15 7.12 -11.23
N SER A 2 -5.27 7.49 -10.63
CA SER A 2 -5.28 8.02 -9.26
C SER A 2 -4.96 6.92 -8.25
N VAL A 3 -4.61 7.31 -7.02
CA VAL A 3 -4.41 6.40 -5.89
C VAL A 3 -5.64 5.51 -5.65
N MET A 4 -6.84 6.07 -5.80
CA MET A 4 -8.09 5.33 -5.65
C MET A 4 -8.32 4.32 -6.77
N ASP A 5 -7.96 4.66 -8.02
CA ASP A 5 -8.11 3.74 -9.15
C ASP A 5 -7.22 2.49 -8.94
N ILE A 6 -5.96 2.70 -8.56
CA ILE A 6 -5.00 1.62 -8.30
C ILE A 6 -5.50 0.72 -7.16
N PHE A 7 -5.98 1.33 -6.08
CA PHE A 7 -6.52 0.61 -4.94
C PHE A 7 -7.72 -0.26 -5.34
N TRP A 8 -8.71 0.31 -6.03
CA TRP A 8 -9.90 -0.44 -6.41
C TRP A 8 -9.59 -1.53 -7.43
N GLU A 9 -8.73 -1.26 -8.42
CA GLU A 9 -8.27 -2.30 -9.35
C GLU A 9 -7.60 -3.47 -8.62
N PHE A 10 -6.74 -3.18 -7.64
CA PHE A 10 -6.10 -4.20 -6.83
C PHE A 10 -7.11 -4.99 -5.99
N ILE A 11 -8.03 -4.32 -5.29
CA ILE A 11 -9.06 -4.97 -4.47
C ILE A 11 -9.96 -5.84 -5.32
N TYR A 12 -10.53 -5.32 -6.41
CA TYR A 12 -11.45 -6.10 -7.25
C TYR A 12 -10.78 -7.30 -7.90
N LYS A 13 -9.51 -7.15 -8.31
CA LYS A 13 -8.78 -8.21 -9.00
C LYS A 13 -8.28 -9.31 -8.07
N TYR A 14 -7.77 -8.95 -6.88
CA TYR A 14 -7.06 -9.89 -6.00
C TYR A 14 -7.82 -10.22 -4.71
N HIS A 15 -8.66 -9.30 -4.24
CA HIS A 15 -9.35 -9.42 -2.95
C HIS A 15 -10.83 -9.01 -3.02
N PRO A 16 -11.64 -9.57 -3.95
CA PRO A 16 -13.00 -9.09 -4.22
C PRO A 16 -13.94 -9.17 -3.01
N ARG A 17 -13.67 -10.08 -2.05
CA ARG A 17 -14.42 -10.18 -0.79
C ARG A 17 -14.25 -8.97 0.12
N LEU A 18 -13.20 -8.17 -0.09
CA LEU A 18 -12.94 -6.96 0.69
C LEU A 18 -13.52 -5.70 0.04
N ALA A 19 -14.10 -5.82 -1.16
CA ALA A 19 -14.59 -4.66 -1.90
C ALA A 19 -15.83 -4.00 -1.29
N SER A 20 -16.54 -4.70 -0.40
CA SER A 20 -17.77 -4.22 0.26
C SER A 20 -17.52 -3.44 1.54
N TYR A 21 -16.27 -3.36 2.01
CA TYR A 21 -15.96 -2.60 3.22
C TYR A 21 -15.85 -1.10 2.93
N ASP A 22 -16.18 -0.30 3.93
CA ASP A 22 -15.95 1.14 3.90
C ASP A 22 -14.49 1.43 4.26
N TRP A 23 -13.70 1.62 3.21
CA TRP A 23 -12.27 1.89 3.32
C TRP A 23 -12.00 3.37 3.60
N LEU A 24 -11.15 3.59 4.59
CA LEU A 24 -10.48 4.85 4.89
C LEU A 24 -9.06 4.80 4.34
N VAL A 25 -8.49 5.97 4.08
CA VAL A 25 -7.11 6.12 3.61
C VAL A 25 -6.40 7.17 4.44
N ASP A 26 -5.19 6.85 4.86
CA ASP A 26 -4.23 7.80 5.38
C ASP A 26 -2.99 7.84 4.46
N SER A 27 -2.28 8.96 4.46
CA SER A 27 -1.09 9.14 3.64
C SER A 27 0.02 9.81 4.42
N GLN A 28 1.24 9.28 4.29
CA GLN A 28 2.40 9.82 4.96
C GLN A 28 3.62 9.86 4.03
N LEU A 29 4.28 11.00 3.99
CA LEU A 29 5.65 11.10 3.50
C LEU A 29 6.58 10.57 4.59
N MET A 30 7.30 9.50 4.28
CA MET A 30 8.18 8.82 5.23
C MET A 30 9.48 8.40 4.55
N LYS A 31 10.48 8.03 5.34
CA LYS A 31 11.68 7.41 4.78
C LYS A 31 11.46 5.92 4.59
N SER A 32 12.08 5.35 3.56
CA SER A 32 12.06 3.92 3.30
C SER A 32 12.66 3.10 4.45
N GLU A 33 13.59 3.67 5.23
CA GLU A 33 14.15 3.06 6.43
C GLU A 33 13.15 2.90 7.59
N ASP A 34 12.11 3.75 7.64
CA ASP A 34 11.09 3.73 8.68
C ASP A 34 10.05 2.61 8.47
N ILE A 35 10.01 1.98 7.28
CA ILE A 35 9.11 0.85 7.01
C ILE A 35 9.62 -0.39 7.73
N VAL A 36 8.98 -0.75 8.83
CA VAL A 36 9.37 -1.91 9.67
C VAL A 36 9.25 -3.24 8.91
N ASN A 37 8.19 -3.44 8.12
CA ASN A 37 8.02 -4.69 7.36
C ASN A 37 9.08 -4.79 6.25
N SER A 38 9.97 -5.78 6.35
CA SER A 38 11.10 -5.98 5.44
C SER A 38 10.68 -6.34 4.02
N GLU A 39 9.58 -7.06 3.84
CA GLU A 39 9.07 -7.44 2.52
C GLU A 39 8.50 -6.23 1.79
N VAL A 40 7.76 -5.37 2.50
CA VAL A 40 7.30 -4.08 1.96
C VAL A 40 8.48 -3.19 1.59
N ARG A 41 9.49 -3.11 2.45
CA ARG A 41 10.70 -2.32 2.21
C ARG A 41 11.46 -2.80 0.96
N ALA A 42 11.55 -4.11 0.74
CA ALA A 42 12.20 -4.71 -0.43
C ALA A 42 11.51 -4.39 -1.76
N MET A 43 10.28 -3.84 -1.73
CA MET A 43 9.58 -3.38 -2.94
C MET A 43 10.06 -2.02 -3.42
N ILE A 44 10.75 -1.26 -2.57
CA ILE A 44 11.24 0.08 -2.89
C ILE A 44 12.55 -0.02 -3.67
N PRO A 45 12.68 0.69 -4.81
CA PRO A 45 13.93 0.74 -5.57
C PRO A 45 15.10 1.25 -4.72
N GLU A 46 16.28 0.67 -4.94
CA GLU A 46 17.51 1.12 -4.27
C GLU A 46 17.77 2.62 -4.53
N GLY A 47 18.25 3.32 -3.49
CA GLY A 47 18.53 4.76 -3.55
C GLY A 47 17.32 5.67 -3.35
N MET A 48 16.10 5.13 -3.26
CA MET A 48 14.92 5.93 -2.93
C MET A 48 14.77 6.06 -1.40
N ILE A 49 15.08 7.25 -0.89
CA ILE A 49 15.03 7.56 0.54
C ILE A 49 13.61 7.96 0.95
N ASP A 50 13.06 9.02 0.34
CA ASP A 50 11.72 9.51 0.67
C ASP A 50 10.67 8.88 -0.24
N ILE A 51 9.60 8.39 0.36
CA ILE A 51 8.45 7.77 -0.32
C ILE A 51 7.14 8.31 0.25
N ASN A 52 6.13 8.38 -0.59
CA ASN A 52 4.77 8.61 -0.13
C ASN A 52 4.10 7.25 0.07
N CYS A 53 3.64 6.97 1.28
CA CYS A 53 2.97 5.73 1.64
C CYS A 53 1.49 6.03 1.93
N PHE A 54 0.59 5.40 1.18
CA PHE A 54 -0.82 5.39 1.48
C PHE A 54 -1.16 4.08 2.20
N VAL A 55 -1.92 4.18 3.28
CA VAL A 55 -2.42 3.03 4.03
C VAL A 55 -3.93 3.08 4.00
N PHE A 56 -4.52 2.05 3.40
CA PHE A 56 -5.95 1.84 3.38
C PHE A 56 -6.32 0.86 4.48
N PHE A 57 -7.35 1.18 5.24
CA PHE A 57 -7.88 0.35 6.32
C PHE A 57 -9.40 0.54 6.43
N TYR A 58 -10.08 -0.36 7.13
CA TYR A 58 -11.53 -0.24 7.39
C TYR A 58 -11.81 -0.57 8.86
N GLU A 59 -12.97 -0.14 9.35
CA GLU A 59 -13.37 -0.40 10.73
C GLU A 59 -13.46 -1.90 11.03
N GLY A 60 -12.88 -2.35 12.14
CA GLY A 60 -12.73 -3.78 12.46
C GLY A 60 -11.60 -4.50 11.69
N GLY A 61 -10.98 -3.82 10.71
CA GLY A 61 -9.87 -4.31 9.90
C GLY A 61 -8.50 -3.82 10.34
N THR A 62 -8.27 -3.49 11.62
CA THR A 62 -7.01 -2.85 12.09
C THR A 62 -5.74 -3.65 11.79
N LYS A 63 -5.86 -4.93 11.45
CA LYS A 63 -4.76 -5.80 11.01
C LYS A 63 -4.77 -6.14 9.52
N ASN A 64 -5.78 -5.69 8.77
CA ASN A 64 -5.93 -5.89 7.34
C ASN A 64 -5.74 -4.55 6.65
N VAL A 65 -4.53 -4.29 6.17
CA VAL A 65 -4.20 -3.01 5.54
C VAL A 65 -3.71 -3.21 4.12
N VAL A 66 -4.13 -2.33 3.21
CA VAL A 66 -3.54 -2.26 1.88
C VAL A 66 -2.60 -1.06 1.88
N TYR A 67 -1.36 -1.25 1.44
CA TYR A 67 -0.41 -0.16 1.28
C TYR A 67 -0.22 0.16 -0.20
N LEU A 68 -0.01 1.43 -0.53
CA LEU A 68 0.45 1.87 -1.85
C LEU A 68 1.67 2.79 -1.66
N LEU A 69 2.78 2.43 -2.29
CA LEU A 69 4.02 3.21 -2.30
C LEU A 69 4.10 4.03 -3.57
N GLN A 70 4.41 5.31 -3.44
CA GLN A 70 4.75 6.20 -4.53
C GLN A 70 6.08 6.90 -4.27
N ASP A 71 6.69 7.43 -5.33
CA ASP A 71 7.80 8.36 -5.17
C ASP A 71 7.34 9.62 -4.40
N LYS A 72 8.28 10.35 -3.80
CA LYS A 72 7.97 11.57 -3.03
C LYS A 72 7.22 12.66 -3.79
N LYS A 73 7.19 12.59 -5.13
CA LYS A 73 6.50 13.55 -5.99
C LYS A 73 5.12 13.06 -6.42
N ALA A 74 4.67 11.88 -5.97
CA ALA A 74 3.43 11.23 -6.38
C ALA A 74 3.28 11.09 -7.90
N LYS A 75 4.40 10.96 -8.63
CA LYS A 75 4.47 10.81 -10.08
C LYS A 75 4.59 9.34 -10.49
N THR A 76 5.25 8.54 -9.65
CA THR A 76 5.52 7.14 -9.96
C THR A 76 4.96 6.26 -8.86
N ASN A 77 4.06 5.36 -9.23
CA ASN A 77 3.64 4.27 -8.34
C ASN A 77 4.74 3.22 -8.31
N ILE A 78 5.06 2.73 -7.12
CA ILE A 78 6.15 1.78 -6.92
C ILE A 78 5.58 0.38 -6.71
N ALA A 79 4.69 0.25 -5.73
CA ALA A 79 4.07 -1.03 -5.40
C ALA A 79 2.78 -0.84 -4.62
N ILE A 80 1.85 -1.79 -4.78
CA ILE A 80 0.67 -1.95 -3.95
C ILE A 80 0.68 -3.35 -3.32
N GLY A 81 0.23 -3.49 -2.09
CA GLY A 81 0.14 -4.80 -1.45
C GLY A 81 -0.84 -4.86 -0.29
N PHE A 82 -1.22 -6.08 0.07
CA PHE A 82 -2.13 -6.39 1.17
C PHE A 82 -1.36 -7.07 2.30
N LEU A 83 -1.42 -6.46 3.48
CA LEU A 83 -0.93 -7.02 4.74
C LEU A 83 -2.11 -7.56 5.55
N LYS A 84 -1.95 -8.76 6.11
CA LYS A 84 -2.88 -9.35 7.07
C LYS A 84 -2.11 -9.76 8.32
N ASN A 85 -2.43 -9.15 9.45
CA ASN A 85 -1.70 -9.30 10.70
C ASN A 85 -0.20 -9.01 10.52
N ASP A 86 0.13 -7.92 9.84
CA ASP A 86 1.50 -7.50 9.47
C ASP A 86 2.27 -8.45 8.54
N GLU A 87 1.66 -9.55 8.08
CA GLU A 87 2.23 -10.47 7.10
C GLU A 87 1.84 -10.09 5.68
N LEU A 88 2.80 -10.13 4.74
CA LEU A 88 2.54 -9.84 3.34
C LEU A 88 1.78 -10.99 2.67
N VAL A 89 0.51 -10.75 2.34
CA VAL A 89 -0.35 -11.73 1.67
C VAL A 89 -0.14 -11.69 0.16
N ASN A 90 -0.04 -10.49 -0.40
CA ASN A 90 0.07 -10.26 -1.83
C ASN A 90 0.65 -8.87 -2.10
N ALA A 91 1.50 -8.72 -3.12
CA ALA A 91 1.96 -7.43 -3.60
C ALA A 91 2.28 -7.43 -5.09
N ILE A 92 2.23 -6.25 -5.70
CA ILE A 92 2.47 -6.01 -7.12
C ILE A 92 3.38 -4.78 -7.24
N LYS A 93 4.43 -4.89 -8.06
CA LYS A 93 5.21 -3.73 -8.52
C LYS A 93 4.47 -3.05 -9.67
N LEU A 94 4.36 -1.72 -9.62
CA LEU A 94 3.57 -0.91 -10.55
C LEU A 94 4.45 -0.14 -11.55
#